data_AF-A0A2E5W6A3-F1
#
_entry.id   AF-A0A2E5W6A3-F1
#
_cell.length_a   1.000
_cell.length_b   1.000
_cell.length_c   1.000
_cell.angle_alpha   90.00
_cell.angle_beta   90.00
_cell.angle_gamma   90.00
#
_symmetry.space_group_name_H-M   'P 1'
#
loop_
_entity.id
_entity.type
_entity.pdbx_description
1 polymer ?
#
loop_
_entity_poly.entity_id
_entity_poly.type
_entity_poly.pdbx_seq_one_letter_code
_entity_poly.pdbx_strand_id
1 'polypeptide(L)'
;MKLKYKSKDEIPADVAEFFVEFEENGSTVYVHTELADTLRDSFRTKGDLTQAQTKLSELGDTVKGLKQSLEDRERDDKKDQGKFKEIAEDWEKRYNTDTEKLRKEVDDLKNESRQSVKKAAIARMSAHGTEETRSVLARVVGLDLDFNEDGELIVLEDGKATSLSLDEYEKTIADRYPSLVAEVPSNGGDAKGSKGGSPGSKKWADYTSAELSDIRKSNPAQYEQLKATR
;
A
#
# COMPACT_ATOMS: atom_id res chain seq x y z
N MET A 1 5.12 5.19 -13.15
CA MET A 1 3.94 5.40 -14.03
C MET A 1 2.84 6.05 -13.19
N LYS A 2 2.17 7.11 -13.65
CA LYS A 2 1.15 7.81 -12.83
C LYS A 2 -0.12 6.93 -12.72
N LEU A 3 -0.56 6.55 -11.51
CA LEU A 3 -1.75 5.71 -11.28
C LEU A 3 -3.06 6.50 -11.15
N LYS A 4 -3.01 7.84 -11.28
CA LYS A 4 -4.18 8.72 -11.17
C LYS A 4 -4.08 9.90 -12.13
N TYR A 5 -5.11 10.10 -12.93
CA TYR A 5 -5.23 11.21 -13.88
C TYR A 5 -6.51 12.02 -13.60
N LYS A 6 -6.47 13.31 -13.91
CA LYS A 6 -7.63 14.20 -13.73
C LYS A 6 -8.58 14.16 -14.92
N SER A 7 -8.08 13.79 -16.09
CA SER A 7 -8.88 13.60 -17.29
C SER A 7 -8.41 12.36 -18.06
N LYS A 8 -9.31 11.82 -18.87
CA LYS A 8 -9.04 10.67 -19.72
C LYS A 8 -7.94 10.94 -20.75
N ASP A 9 -7.86 12.19 -21.22
CA ASP A 9 -6.93 12.62 -22.28
C ASP A 9 -5.47 12.70 -21.79
N GLU A 10 -5.25 12.76 -20.48
CA GLU A 10 -3.90 12.72 -19.90
C GLU A 10 -3.32 11.29 -19.84
N ILE A 11 -4.14 10.26 -20.10
CA ILE A 11 -3.73 8.86 -19.98
C ILE A 11 -3.02 8.43 -21.27
N PRO A 12 -1.80 7.89 -21.20
CA PRO A 12 -1.12 7.35 -22.37
C PRO A 12 -1.95 6.22 -23.02
N ALA A 13 -2.06 6.22 -24.34
CA ALA A 13 -2.98 5.35 -25.08
C ALA A 13 -2.66 3.86 -24.93
N ASP A 14 -1.40 3.53 -24.72
CA ASP A 14 -0.86 2.19 -24.48
C ASP A 14 -1.29 1.57 -23.14
N VAL A 15 -1.76 2.41 -22.20
CA VAL A 15 -2.08 1.98 -20.83
C VAL A 15 -3.49 2.34 -20.42
N ALA A 16 -4.25 3.02 -21.30
CA ALA A 16 -5.59 3.52 -21.02
C ALA A 16 -6.59 2.43 -20.62
N GLU A 17 -6.40 1.19 -21.07
CA GLU A 17 -7.25 0.05 -20.69
C GLU A 17 -7.15 -0.33 -19.20
N PHE A 18 -6.05 0.05 -18.54
CA PHE A 18 -5.83 -0.22 -17.12
C PHE A 18 -6.33 0.91 -16.22
N PHE A 19 -7.06 1.90 -16.75
CA PHE A 19 -7.62 3.00 -15.96
C PHE A 19 -9.15 2.98 -15.99
N VAL A 20 -9.73 3.19 -14.82
CA VAL A 20 -11.18 3.24 -14.61
C VAL A 20 -11.59 4.58 -14.02
N GLU A 21 -12.80 5.00 -14.35
CA GLU A 21 -13.42 6.16 -13.72
C GLU A 21 -13.73 5.86 -12.25
N PHE A 22 -13.37 6.81 -11.39
CA PHE A 22 -13.52 6.73 -9.97
C PHE A 22 -13.98 8.09 -9.43
N GLU A 23 -15.02 8.12 -8.61
CA GLU A 23 -15.47 9.35 -7.97
C GLU A 23 -14.74 9.55 -6.64
N GLU A 24 -14.08 10.71 -6.50
CA GLU A 24 -13.40 11.09 -5.27
C GLU A 24 -13.73 12.54 -4.95
N ASN A 25 -14.27 12.79 -3.74
CA ASN A 25 -14.65 14.12 -3.28
C ASN A 25 -15.58 14.90 -4.26
N GLY A 26 -16.49 14.19 -4.93
CA GLY A 26 -17.44 14.78 -5.89
C GLY A 26 -16.83 15.15 -7.25
N SER A 27 -15.62 14.68 -7.56
CA SER A 27 -14.99 14.83 -8.87
C SER A 27 -14.60 13.47 -9.45
N THR A 28 -14.81 13.29 -10.75
CA THR A 28 -14.35 12.09 -11.46
C THR A 28 -12.84 12.16 -11.68
N VAL A 29 -12.14 11.11 -11.29
CA VAL A 29 -10.71 10.89 -11.52
C VAL A 29 -10.53 9.54 -12.20
N TYR A 30 -9.46 9.39 -12.99
CA TYR A 30 -9.14 8.14 -13.66
C TYR A 30 -8.03 7.44 -12.89
N VAL A 31 -8.35 6.29 -12.31
CA VAL A 31 -7.46 5.56 -11.40
C VAL A 31 -7.11 4.22 -12.00
N HIS A 32 -5.86 3.80 -11.85
CA HIS A 32 -5.42 2.48 -12.29
C HIS A 32 -6.26 1.38 -11.61
N THR A 33 -6.61 0.32 -12.34
CA THR A 33 -7.51 -0.75 -11.89
C THR A 33 -7.14 -1.32 -10.51
N GLU A 34 -5.86 -1.65 -10.30
CA GLU A 34 -5.37 -2.15 -9.00
C GLU A 34 -5.65 -1.18 -7.85
N LEU A 35 -5.41 0.11 -8.05
CA LEU A 35 -5.66 1.12 -7.01
C LEU A 35 -7.17 1.33 -6.84
N ALA A 36 -7.94 1.34 -7.93
CA ALA A 36 -9.39 1.47 -7.88
C ALA A 36 -10.05 0.32 -7.10
N ASP A 37 -9.58 -0.92 -7.28
CA ASP A 37 -10.10 -2.08 -6.57
C ASP A 37 -9.79 -1.99 -5.07
N THR A 38 -8.56 -1.61 -4.69
CA THR A 38 -8.22 -1.40 -3.27
C THR A 38 -9.04 -0.28 -2.63
N LEU A 39 -9.34 0.79 -3.37
CA LEU A 39 -10.18 1.88 -2.89
C LEU A 39 -11.63 1.42 -2.71
N ARG A 40 -12.20 0.68 -3.68
CA ARG A 40 -13.56 0.12 -3.57
C ARG A 40 -13.69 -0.78 -2.35
N ASP A 41 -12.74 -1.67 -2.12
CA ASP A 41 -12.72 -2.55 -0.96
C ASP A 41 -12.64 -1.75 0.36
N SER A 42 -11.81 -0.69 0.39
CA SER A 42 -11.74 0.21 1.54
C SER A 42 -13.06 0.94 1.80
N PHE A 43 -13.79 1.38 0.76
CA PHE A 43 -15.08 2.03 0.93
C PHE A 43 -16.17 1.04 1.36
N ARG A 44 -16.17 -0.17 0.79
CA ARG A 44 -17.10 -1.23 1.16
C ARG A 44 -16.97 -1.60 2.63
N THR A 45 -15.75 -1.93 3.07
CA THR A 45 -15.46 -2.28 4.47
C THR A 45 -15.83 -1.17 5.44
N LYS A 46 -15.60 0.10 5.07
CA LYS A 46 -16.05 1.26 5.88
C LYS A 46 -17.58 1.36 5.96
N GLY A 47 -18.29 1.08 4.87
CA GLY A 47 -19.75 1.00 4.84
C GLY A 47 -20.28 -0.10 5.76
N ASP A 48 -19.72 -1.30 5.64
CA ASP A 48 -20.08 -2.46 6.48
C ASP A 48 -19.83 -2.18 7.96
N LEU A 49 -18.68 -1.58 8.30
CA LEU A 49 -18.35 -1.15 9.66
C LEU A 49 -19.38 -0.15 10.21
N THR A 50 -19.76 0.85 9.41
CA THR A 50 -20.77 1.85 9.80
C THR A 50 -22.12 1.18 10.05
N GLN A 51 -22.52 0.24 9.19
CA GLN A 51 -23.78 -0.48 9.36
C GLN A 51 -23.77 -1.37 10.62
N ALA A 52 -22.66 -2.06 10.90
CA ALA A 52 -22.52 -2.88 12.10
C ALA A 52 -22.57 -2.04 13.39
N GLN A 53 -21.92 -0.87 13.39
CA GLN A 53 -21.98 0.08 14.50
C GLN A 53 -23.40 0.61 14.75
N THR A 54 -24.14 0.94 13.69
CA THR A 54 -25.55 1.35 13.81
C THR A 54 -26.40 0.24 14.42
N LYS A 55 -26.28 -1.00 13.93
CA LYS A 55 -27.01 -2.15 14.50
C LYS A 55 -26.68 -2.38 15.98
N LEU A 56 -25.41 -2.22 16.36
CA LEU A 56 -24.99 -2.34 17.75
C LEU A 56 -25.64 -1.26 18.64
N SER A 57 -25.74 -0.02 18.15
CA SER A 57 -26.44 1.07 18.85
C SER A 57 -27.94 0.79 18.99
N GLU A 58 -28.60 0.41 17.90
CA GLU A 58 -30.03 0.06 17.88
C GLU A 58 -30.36 -1.11 18.81
N LEU A 59 -29.49 -2.12 18.86
CA LEU A 59 -29.65 -3.25 19.78
C LEU A 59 -29.52 -2.79 21.25
N GLY A 60 -28.59 -1.87 21.53
CA GLY A 60 -28.47 -1.25 22.86
C GLY A 60 -29.73 -0.49 23.28
N ASP A 61 -30.30 0.31 22.38
CA ASP A 61 -31.51 1.10 22.64
C ASP A 61 -32.75 0.22 22.83
N THR A 62 -32.92 -0.80 21.99
CA THR A 62 -34.05 -1.75 22.12
C THR A 62 -34.01 -2.52 23.44
N VAL A 63 -32.83 -2.94 23.89
CA VAL A 63 -32.70 -3.63 25.19
C VAL A 63 -32.94 -2.69 26.36
N LYS A 64 -32.47 -1.44 26.29
CA LYS A 64 -32.79 -0.44 27.30
C LYS A 64 -34.31 -0.24 27.41
N GLY A 65 -35.01 -0.14 26.27
CA GLY A 65 -36.47 -0.02 26.23
C GLY A 65 -37.20 -1.25 26.78
N LEU A 66 -36.75 -2.47 26.43
CA LEU A 66 -37.34 -3.71 26.94
C LEU A 66 -37.13 -3.89 28.44
N LYS A 67 -35.93 -3.58 28.97
CA LYS A 67 -35.65 -3.62 30.41
C LYS A 67 -36.59 -2.67 31.17
N GLN A 68 -36.74 -1.44 30.68
CA GLN A 68 -37.64 -0.46 31.28
C GLN A 68 -39.10 -0.93 31.29
N SER A 69 -39.58 -1.51 30.17
CA SER A 69 -40.94 -2.06 30.08
C SER A 69 -41.19 -3.26 30.99
N LEU A 70 -40.17 -4.11 31.21
CA LEU A 70 -40.25 -5.24 32.13
C LEU A 70 -40.26 -4.77 33.59
N GLU A 71 -39.42 -3.80 33.96
CA GLU A 71 -39.42 -3.20 35.29
C GLU A 71 -40.77 -2.54 35.63
N ASP A 72 -41.39 -1.85 34.66
CA ASP A 72 -42.71 -1.26 34.83
C ASP A 72 -43.80 -2.33 35.04
N ARG A 73 -43.72 -3.46 34.30
CA ARG A 73 -44.68 -4.58 34.44
C ARG A 73 -44.50 -5.37 35.74
N GLU A 74 -43.27 -5.55 36.21
CA GLU A 74 -43.00 -6.22 37.50
C GLU A 74 -43.52 -5.41 38.70
N ARG A 75 -43.59 -4.08 38.58
CA ARG A 75 -44.22 -3.22 39.59
C ARG A 75 -45.73 -3.40 39.65
N ASP A 76 -46.38 -3.68 38.52
CA ASP A 76 -47.83 -3.75 38.41
C ASP A 76 -48.41 -5.15 38.68
N ASP A 77 -47.69 -6.25 38.41
CA ASP A 77 -48.24 -7.60 38.48
C ASP A 77 -47.47 -8.58 39.40
N LYS A 78 -47.97 -8.77 40.62
CA LYS A 78 -47.37 -9.69 41.62
C LYS A 78 -47.60 -11.18 41.35
N LYS A 79 -48.53 -11.56 40.47
CA LYS A 79 -48.95 -12.97 40.27
C LYS A 79 -48.12 -13.74 39.25
N ASP A 80 -47.45 -13.06 38.31
CA ASP A 80 -46.70 -13.68 37.21
C ASP A 80 -45.17 -13.45 37.30
N GLN A 81 -44.67 -12.97 38.43
CA GLN A 81 -43.26 -12.62 38.67
C GLN A 81 -42.26 -13.72 38.27
N GLY A 82 -42.59 -15.00 38.46
CA GLY A 82 -41.71 -16.11 38.09
C GLY A 82 -41.51 -16.26 36.58
N LYS A 83 -42.57 -16.06 35.78
CA LYS A 83 -42.49 -16.15 34.31
C LYS A 83 -41.83 -14.93 33.70
N PHE A 84 -42.09 -13.74 34.26
CA PHE A 84 -41.43 -12.51 33.82
C PHE A 84 -39.92 -12.56 34.07
N LYS A 85 -39.49 -13.11 35.20
CA LYS A 85 -38.08 -13.30 35.52
C LYS A 85 -37.38 -14.26 34.55
N GLU A 86 -38.00 -15.41 34.24
CA GLU A 86 -37.43 -16.37 33.27
C GLU A 86 -37.32 -15.77 31.86
N ILE A 87 -38.34 -15.00 31.44
CA ILE A 87 -38.31 -14.26 30.17
C ILE A 87 -37.19 -13.21 30.19
N ALA A 88 -37.06 -12.43 31.26
CA ALA A 88 -36.03 -11.42 31.39
C ALA A 88 -34.62 -12.02 31.34
N GLU A 89 -34.40 -13.17 32.00
CA GLU A 89 -33.12 -13.89 32.00
C GLU A 89 -32.78 -14.46 30.61
N ASP A 90 -33.74 -15.05 29.89
CA ASP A 90 -33.53 -15.52 28.51
C ASP A 90 -33.18 -14.36 27.56
N TRP A 91 -33.89 -13.23 27.68
CA TRP A 91 -33.62 -12.03 26.89
C TRP A 91 -32.24 -11.44 27.20
N GLU A 92 -31.85 -11.35 28.46
CA GLU A 92 -30.53 -10.86 28.85
C GLU A 92 -29.41 -11.76 28.30
N LYS A 93 -29.62 -13.08 28.33
CA LYS A 93 -28.66 -14.04 27.78
C LYS A 93 -28.50 -13.90 26.26
N ARG A 94 -29.60 -13.77 25.53
CA ARG A 94 -29.59 -13.54 24.07
C ARG A 94 -28.93 -12.21 23.73
N TYR A 95 -29.29 -11.15 24.44
CA TYR A 95 -28.69 -9.84 24.27
C TYR A 95 -27.17 -9.86 24.46
N ASN A 96 -26.69 -10.46 25.55
CA ASN A 96 -25.25 -10.54 25.80
C ASN A 96 -24.55 -11.33 24.69
N THR A 97 -25.14 -12.44 24.25
CA THR A 97 -24.61 -13.25 23.15
C THR A 97 -24.53 -12.47 21.83
N ASP A 98 -25.60 -11.78 21.45
CA ASP A 98 -25.66 -11.04 20.20
C ASP A 98 -24.81 -9.77 20.24
N THR A 99 -24.73 -9.11 21.40
CA THR A 99 -23.82 -7.99 21.64
C THR A 99 -22.36 -8.42 21.54
N GLU A 100 -21.98 -9.55 22.11
CA GLU A 100 -20.62 -10.08 21.99
C GLU A 100 -20.27 -10.44 20.54
N LYS A 101 -21.22 -11.03 19.79
CA LYS A 101 -21.02 -11.33 18.37
C LYS A 101 -20.83 -10.05 17.56
N LEU A 102 -21.71 -9.07 17.72
CA LEU A 102 -21.63 -7.79 17.01
C LEU A 102 -20.37 -7.01 17.40
N ARG A 103 -19.94 -7.05 18.66
CA ARG A 103 -18.67 -6.43 19.08
C ARG A 103 -17.48 -7.07 18.37
N LYS A 104 -17.42 -8.40 18.32
CA LYS A 104 -16.38 -9.12 17.57
C LYS A 104 -16.41 -8.76 16.08
N GLU A 105 -17.59 -8.73 15.48
CA GLU A 105 -17.76 -8.35 14.07
C GLU A 105 -17.31 -6.91 13.81
N VAL A 106 -17.64 -5.97 14.71
CA VAL A 106 -17.16 -4.58 14.64
C VAL A 106 -15.63 -4.51 14.77
N ASP A 107 -15.03 -5.27 15.69
CA ASP A 107 -13.58 -5.30 15.87
C ASP A 107 -12.87 -5.90 14.64
N ASP A 108 -13.42 -6.98 14.07
CA ASP A 108 -12.92 -7.63 12.86
C ASP A 108 -13.01 -6.68 11.65
N LEU A 109 -14.18 -6.05 11.45
CA LEU A 109 -14.39 -5.06 10.38
C LEU A 109 -13.51 -3.81 10.57
N LYS A 110 -13.26 -3.39 11.82
CA LYS A 110 -12.35 -2.28 12.12
C LYS A 110 -10.93 -2.63 11.74
N ASN A 111 -10.48 -3.84 12.06
CA ASN A 111 -9.16 -4.33 11.67
C ASN A 111 -9.04 -4.48 10.15
N GLU A 112 -10.06 -5.04 9.49
CA GLU A 112 -10.09 -5.17 8.02
C GLU A 112 -10.08 -3.80 7.34
N SER A 113 -10.88 -2.86 7.82
CA SER A 113 -10.92 -1.48 7.30
C SER A 113 -9.56 -0.79 7.46
N ARG A 114 -8.92 -0.92 8.63
CA ARG A 114 -7.55 -0.43 8.85
C ARG A 114 -6.58 -1.04 7.83
N GLN A 115 -6.56 -2.37 7.69
CA GLN A 115 -5.66 -3.03 6.74
C GLN A 115 -5.92 -2.60 5.29
N SER A 116 -7.19 -2.40 4.90
CA SER A 116 -7.56 -1.89 3.58
C SER A 116 -7.06 -0.46 3.34
N VAL A 117 -7.18 0.43 4.33
CA VAL A 117 -6.63 1.79 4.27
C VAL A 117 -5.11 1.77 4.12
N LYS A 118 -4.41 0.94 4.91
CA LYS A 118 -2.95 0.78 4.80
C LYS A 118 -2.55 0.25 3.41
N LYS A 119 -3.26 -0.76 2.89
CA LYS A 119 -3.01 -1.30 1.54
C LYS A 119 -3.20 -0.25 0.45
N ALA A 120 -4.27 0.55 0.52
CA ALA A 120 -4.52 1.62 -0.44
C ALA A 120 -3.41 2.70 -0.39
N ALA A 121 -2.96 3.08 0.81
CA ALA A 121 -1.83 4.00 0.98
C ALA A 121 -0.54 3.43 0.36
N ILE A 122 -0.22 2.17 0.65
CA ILE A 122 0.95 1.48 0.07
C ILE A 122 0.86 1.43 -1.46
N ALA A 123 -0.31 1.09 -2.02
CA ALA A 123 -0.52 1.02 -3.47
C ALA A 123 -0.34 2.40 -4.13
N ARG A 124 -0.88 3.46 -3.51
CA ARG A 124 -0.68 4.85 -3.97
C ARG A 124 0.79 5.26 -3.95
N MET A 125 1.51 4.88 -2.91
CA MET A 125 2.91 5.25 -2.70
C MET A 125 3.89 4.42 -3.57
N SER A 126 3.61 3.14 -3.76
CA SER A 126 4.42 2.26 -4.61
C SER A 126 4.30 2.57 -6.09
N ALA A 127 3.22 3.26 -6.48
CA ALA A 127 2.98 3.84 -7.82
C ALA A 127 4.16 4.66 -8.37
N HIS A 128 4.90 5.30 -7.46
CA HIS A 128 6.06 6.13 -7.82
C HIS A 128 7.22 5.28 -8.35
N GLY A 129 7.23 3.97 -8.07
CA GLY A 129 8.21 3.04 -8.59
C GLY A 129 8.04 2.71 -10.07
N THR A 130 9.09 2.12 -10.65
CA THR A 130 9.02 1.47 -11.97
C THR A 130 8.29 0.13 -11.86
N GLU A 131 7.90 -0.47 -12.99
CA GLU A 131 7.19 -1.75 -13.00
C GLU A 131 7.96 -2.85 -12.24
N GLU A 132 9.28 -2.88 -12.39
CA GLU A 132 10.16 -3.87 -11.75
C GLU A 132 10.36 -3.61 -10.25
N THR A 133 10.32 -2.35 -9.83
CA THR A 133 10.66 -1.92 -8.45
C THR A 133 9.43 -1.66 -7.60
N ARG A 134 8.23 -1.57 -8.19
CA ARG A 134 6.95 -1.30 -7.51
C ARG A 134 6.72 -2.23 -6.32
N SER A 135 6.98 -3.53 -6.49
CA SER A 135 6.80 -4.53 -5.42
C SER A 135 7.77 -4.32 -4.25
N VAL A 136 9.01 -3.91 -4.54
CA VAL A 136 10.03 -3.60 -3.55
C VAL A 136 9.68 -2.32 -2.81
N LEU A 137 9.28 -1.28 -3.55
CA LEU A 137 8.84 -0.01 -2.96
C LEU A 137 7.60 -0.20 -2.07
N ALA A 138 6.62 -1.01 -2.50
CA ALA A 138 5.47 -1.36 -1.69
C ALA A 138 5.86 -2.04 -0.37
N ARG A 139 6.86 -2.92 -0.41
CA ARG A 139 7.35 -3.59 0.80
C ARG A 139 8.01 -2.62 1.77
N VAL A 140 8.87 -1.72 1.28
CA VAL A 140 9.58 -0.76 2.13
C VAL A 140 8.61 0.26 2.71
N VAL A 141 7.75 0.85 1.88
CA VAL A 141 6.67 1.74 2.34
C VAL A 141 5.77 1.04 3.37
N GLY A 142 5.47 -0.25 3.17
CA GLY A 142 4.67 -1.02 4.13
C GLY A 142 5.29 -1.19 5.52
N LEU A 143 6.63 -1.08 5.63
CA LEU A 143 7.37 -1.06 6.90
C LEU A 143 7.36 0.32 7.54
N ASP A 144 7.36 1.37 6.73
CA ASP A 144 7.29 2.76 7.18
C ASP A 144 5.87 3.18 7.58
N LEU A 145 4.84 2.35 7.38
CA LEU A 145 3.47 2.69 7.74
C LEU A 145 2.96 1.80 8.86
N ASP A 146 2.35 2.38 9.89
CA ASP A 146 1.69 1.61 10.95
C ASP A 146 0.53 2.40 11.57
N PHE A 147 -0.21 1.80 12.51
CA PHE A 147 -1.29 2.47 13.22
C PHE A 147 -0.85 2.95 14.59
N ASN A 148 -1.24 4.18 14.96
CA ASN A 148 -1.11 4.65 16.33
C ASN A 148 -2.20 4.02 17.24
N GLU A 149 -2.17 4.38 18.53
CA GLU A 149 -3.15 3.90 19.53
C GLU A 149 -4.59 4.28 19.17
N ASP A 150 -4.77 5.43 18.54
CA ASP A 150 -6.08 5.93 18.07
C ASP A 150 -6.56 5.19 16.80
N GLY A 151 -5.68 4.47 16.12
CA GLY A 151 -5.97 3.75 14.88
C GLY A 151 -5.81 4.57 13.61
N GLU A 152 -5.14 5.70 13.68
CA GLU A 152 -4.76 6.50 12.54
C GLU A 152 -3.47 5.95 11.94
N LEU A 153 -3.40 5.98 10.61
CA LEU A 153 -2.22 5.53 9.87
C LEU A 153 -1.13 6.60 10.01
N ILE A 154 0.01 6.20 10.57
CA ILE A 154 1.18 7.03 10.84
C ILE A 154 2.38 6.56 10.04
N VAL A 155 3.36 7.45 9.89
CA VAL A 155 4.63 7.19 9.24
C VAL A 155 5.70 6.92 10.29
N LEU A 156 6.44 5.84 10.12
CA LEU A 156 7.55 5.40 10.94
C LEU A 156 8.88 5.70 10.24
N GLU A 157 9.87 6.08 11.04
CA GLU A 157 11.27 6.18 10.63
C GLU A 157 12.11 5.45 11.69
N ASP A 158 12.85 4.43 11.28
CA ASP A 158 13.60 3.53 12.17
C ASP A 158 12.77 2.96 13.34
N GLY A 159 11.51 2.63 13.06
CA GLY A 159 10.58 2.08 14.04
C GLY A 159 10.02 3.09 15.05
N LYS A 160 10.24 4.40 14.82
CA LYS A 160 9.66 5.48 15.64
C LYS A 160 8.63 6.26 14.85
N ALA A 161 7.52 6.59 15.49
CA ALA A 161 6.52 7.47 14.91
C ALA A 161 7.12 8.84 14.57
N THR A 162 6.86 9.29 13.36
CA THR A 162 7.25 10.62 12.87
C THR A 162 6.06 11.58 12.94
N SER A 163 6.34 12.88 12.84
CA SER A 163 5.29 13.90 12.69
C SER A 163 4.87 14.13 11.24
N LEU A 164 5.36 13.32 10.29
CA LEU A 164 5.02 13.43 8.88
C LEU A 164 3.59 12.94 8.64
N SER A 165 2.79 13.77 7.97
CA SER A 165 1.53 13.30 7.40
C SER A 165 1.79 12.34 6.23
N LEU A 166 0.80 11.51 5.89
CA LEU A 166 0.88 10.60 4.74
C LEU A 166 1.17 11.33 3.42
N ASP A 167 0.57 12.49 3.19
CA ASP A 167 0.79 13.28 1.96
C ASP A 167 2.17 13.92 1.93
N GLU A 168 2.74 14.30 3.08
CA GLU A 168 4.12 14.79 3.17
C GLU A 168 5.11 13.66 2.94
N TYR A 169 4.89 12.50 3.57
CA TYR A 169 5.72 11.34 3.34
C TYR A 169 5.69 10.89 1.86
N GLU A 170 4.52 10.89 1.21
CA GLU A 170 4.41 10.60 -0.22
C GLU A 170 5.31 11.50 -1.07
N LYS A 171 5.36 12.81 -0.78
CA LYS A 171 6.23 13.75 -1.50
C LYS A 171 7.71 13.45 -1.31
N THR A 172 8.09 12.83 -0.18
CA THR A 172 9.49 12.46 0.09
C THR A 172 9.91 11.11 -0.51
N ILE A 173 8.98 10.33 -1.09
CA ILE A 173 9.28 8.98 -1.61
C ILE A 173 10.39 9.00 -2.67
N ALA A 174 10.37 9.96 -3.59
CA ALA A 174 11.39 10.09 -4.62
C ALA A 174 12.79 10.36 -4.03
N ASP A 175 12.86 11.14 -2.95
CA ASP A 175 14.12 11.50 -2.30
C ASP A 175 14.61 10.38 -1.35
N ARG A 176 13.69 9.69 -0.66
CA ARG A 176 13.99 8.58 0.26
C ARG A 176 14.39 7.31 -0.49
N TYR A 177 13.75 7.03 -1.63
CA TYR A 177 13.93 5.80 -2.40
C TYR A 177 14.29 6.08 -3.87
N PRO A 178 15.36 6.85 -4.15
CA PRO A 178 15.68 7.30 -5.50
C PRO A 178 15.96 6.14 -6.45
N SER A 179 16.60 5.06 -5.97
CA SER A 179 16.89 3.86 -6.77
C SER A 179 15.67 3.01 -7.11
N LEU A 180 14.53 3.23 -6.43
CA LEU A 180 13.28 2.53 -6.68
C LEU A 180 12.31 3.38 -7.50
N VAL A 181 12.44 4.71 -7.45
CA VAL A 181 11.55 5.66 -8.16
C VAL A 181 12.11 6.04 -9.53
N ALA A 182 13.43 6.22 -9.64
CA ALA A 182 14.05 6.47 -10.92
C ALA A 182 14.25 5.16 -11.69
N GLU A 183 14.06 5.20 -13.01
CA GLU A 183 14.74 4.26 -13.89
C GLU A 183 16.23 4.47 -13.69
N VAL A 184 16.87 3.65 -12.87
CA VAL A 184 18.32 3.59 -12.84
C VAL A 184 18.71 3.14 -14.25
N PRO A 185 19.32 3.99 -15.10
CA PRO A 185 19.86 3.48 -16.35
C PRO A 185 20.78 2.35 -15.95
N SER A 186 20.57 1.18 -16.53
CA SER A 186 21.48 0.04 -16.40
C SER A 186 22.90 0.54 -16.74
N ASN A 187 23.65 0.95 -15.72
CA ASN A 187 25.10 0.88 -15.76
C ASN A 187 25.42 -0.60 -15.60
N GLY A 188 25.29 -1.32 -16.70
CA GLY A 188 25.65 -2.72 -16.81
C GLY A 188 27.12 -2.89 -16.42
N GLY A 189 27.34 -3.28 -15.17
CA GLY A 189 28.41 -4.16 -14.68
C GLY A 189 29.82 -3.96 -15.20
N ASP A 190 30.60 -3.10 -14.54
CA ASP A 190 32.06 -3.26 -14.39
C ASP A 190 32.43 -4.05 -13.11
N ALA A 191 31.51 -4.91 -12.64
CA ALA A 191 31.85 -5.95 -11.68
C ALA A 191 32.68 -7.01 -12.41
N LYS A 192 34.01 -6.81 -12.38
CA LYS A 192 35.04 -7.68 -12.94
C LYS A 192 34.99 -9.06 -12.27
N GLY A 193 34.06 -9.89 -12.70
CA GLY A 193 34.06 -11.32 -12.41
C GLY A 193 35.29 -11.95 -13.05
N SER A 194 36.23 -12.39 -12.22
CA SER A 194 37.38 -13.17 -12.65
C SER A 194 36.91 -14.47 -13.29
N LYS A 195 36.92 -14.55 -14.62
CA LYS A 195 37.02 -15.80 -15.36
C LYS A 195 37.68 -15.53 -16.70
N GLY A 196 38.85 -16.15 -16.88
CA GLY A 196 39.72 -15.96 -18.03
C GLY A 196 38.99 -16.19 -19.35
N GLY A 197 39.21 -15.25 -20.26
CA GLY A 197 38.69 -15.23 -21.62
C GLY A 197 38.97 -13.86 -22.21
N SER A 198 40.17 -13.67 -22.74
CA SER A 198 40.62 -12.40 -23.34
C SER A 198 39.70 -11.99 -24.50
N PRO A 199 38.96 -10.86 -24.41
CA PRO A 199 38.20 -10.36 -25.54
C PRO A 199 39.12 -9.49 -26.40
N GLY A 200 39.55 -10.04 -27.53
CA GLY A 200 39.79 -9.28 -28.76
C GLY A 200 40.59 -7.97 -28.69
N SER A 201 41.75 -7.94 -28.01
CA SER A 201 42.76 -6.93 -28.34
C SER A 201 43.30 -7.24 -29.73
N LYS A 202 43.01 -6.39 -30.72
CA LYS A 202 43.60 -6.47 -32.07
C LYS A 202 45.12 -6.66 -31.95
N LYS A 203 45.67 -7.65 -32.66
CA LYS A 203 47.10 -7.95 -32.62
C LYS A 203 47.85 -6.93 -33.47
N TRP A 204 49.18 -6.83 -33.30
CA TRP A 204 50.02 -5.93 -34.10
C TRP A 204 49.75 -6.03 -35.61
N ALA A 205 49.51 -7.25 -36.11
CA ALA A 205 49.22 -7.53 -37.52
C ALA A 205 47.86 -7.00 -38.04
N ASP A 206 46.94 -6.65 -37.13
CA ASP A 206 45.61 -6.15 -37.47
C ASP A 206 45.56 -4.62 -37.60
N TYR A 207 46.69 -3.93 -37.36
CA TYR A 207 46.81 -2.48 -37.51
C TYR A 207 47.58 -2.12 -38.78
N THR A 208 47.11 -1.08 -39.47
CA THR A 208 47.82 -0.48 -40.59
C THR A 208 48.97 0.41 -40.09
N SER A 209 49.96 0.66 -40.95
CA SER A 209 51.12 1.52 -40.62
C SER A 209 50.72 2.95 -40.23
N ALA A 210 49.59 3.45 -40.75
CA ALA A 210 49.05 4.76 -40.38
C ALA A 210 48.49 4.76 -38.95
N GLU A 211 47.67 3.75 -38.62
CA GLU A 211 47.08 3.59 -37.28
C GLU A 211 48.16 3.37 -36.22
N LEU A 212 49.20 2.59 -36.52
CA LEU A 212 50.35 2.40 -35.62
C LEU A 212 51.13 3.70 -35.37
N SER A 213 51.24 4.57 -36.38
CA SER A 213 51.87 5.89 -36.24
C SER A 213 51.06 6.81 -35.34
N ASP A 214 49.73 6.78 -35.46
CA ASP A 214 48.83 7.59 -34.65
C ASP A 214 48.75 7.08 -33.21
N ILE A 215 48.80 5.76 -32.98
CA ILE A 215 48.93 5.16 -31.64
C ILE A 215 50.27 5.57 -31.02
N ARG A 216 51.38 5.57 -31.79
CA ARG A 216 52.67 6.03 -31.27
C ARG A 216 52.64 7.49 -30.81
N LYS A 217 51.90 8.35 -31.50
CA LYS A 217 51.80 9.78 -31.16
C LYS A 217 50.84 10.05 -30.00
N SER A 218 49.72 9.35 -29.94
CA SER A 218 48.65 9.55 -28.95
C SER A 218 48.87 8.75 -27.66
N ASN A 219 49.43 7.54 -27.76
CA ASN A 219 49.70 6.66 -26.63
C ASN A 219 50.96 5.81 -26.85
N PRO A 220 52.16 6.37 -26.55
CA PRO A 220 53.44 5.69 -26.73
C PRO A 220 53.55 4.37 -25.94
N ALA A 221 52.92 4.28 -24.76
CA ALA A 221 52.96 3.08 -23.93
C ALA A 221 52.19 1.90 -24.56
N GLN A 222 51.04 2.19 -25.16
CA GLN A 222 50.25 1.19 -25.89
C GLN A 222 50.98 0.71 -27.16
N TYR A 223 51.71 1.61 -27.84
CA TYR A 223 52.53 1.23 -28.98
C TYR A 223 53.65 0.24 -28.61
N GLU A 224 54.36 0.47 -27.51
CA GLU A 224 55.42 -0.46 -27.06
C GLU A 224 54.84 -1.81 -26.60
N GLN A 225 53.65 -1.82 -25.98
CA GLN A 225 52.95 -3.06 -25.63
C GLN A 225 52.55 -3.86 -26.88
N LEU A 226 51.99 -3.19 -27.89
CA LEU A 226 51.64 -3.84 -29.15
C LEU A 226 52.90 -4.33 -29.88
N LYS A 227 54.00 -3.56 -29.85
CA LYS A 227 55.28 -3.94 -30.46
C LYS A 227 55.91 -5.15 -29.79
N ALA A 228 55.72 -5.31 -28.47
CA ALA A 228 56.15 -6.50 -27.74
C ALA A 228 55.33 -7.76 -28.10
N THR A 229 54.17 -7.60 -28.76
CA THR A 229 53.36 -8.70 -29.29
C THR A 229 53.61 -9.00 -30.78
N ARG A 230 54.58 -8.31 -31.40
CA ARG A 230 54.99 -8.52 -32.80
C ARG A 230 55.70 -9.87 -32.98
#